data_AF-A0A528HDN9-F1
#
_entry.id   AF-A0A528HDN9-F1
#
_cell.length_a   1.000
_cell.length_b   1.000
_cell.length_c   1.000
_cell.angle_alpha   90.00
_cell.angle_beta   90.00
_cell.angle_gamma   90.00
#
_symmetry.space_group_name_H-M   'P 1'
#
loop_
_entity.id
_entity.type
_entity.pdbx_description
1 polymer ?
#
loop_
_entity_poly.entity_id
_entity_poly.type
_entity_poly.pdbx_seq_one_letter_code
_entity_poly.pdbx_strand_id
1 'polypeptide(L)'
;YRPGERLIPEEIAAEIGMSRMPVREAFRRLASDGLVVLRPNRGCVVAGLTVDELYEIFEIRSVLEGLAVRLAMPRIDEEELEDLERLLDRMERASQSGSSDWVVRHQEFHGRICALSQRPKLIHQISALHAVIEPYMRIWFDYVEKPLTAREEHAAVIAALRSGDAGQAEQVMQEHILGTAPMLA
;
A
#
# COMPACT_ATOMS: atom_id res chain seq x y z
N TYR A 1 -16.79 -1.21 -2.12
CA TYR A 1 -17.39 0.12 -2.32
C TYR A 1 -16.42 1.00 -3.11
N ARG A 2 -16.90 1.86 -3.99
CA ARG A 2 -16.09 2.74 -4.88
C ARG A 2 -15.90 4.13 -4.27
N PRO A 3 -14.81 4.86 -4.59
CA PRO A 3 -14.69 6.27 -4.21
C PRO A 3 -15.92 7.09 -4.62
N GLY A 4 -16.40 7.95 -3.72
CA GLY A 4 -17.63 8.73 -3.92
C GLY A 4 -18.94 7.96 -3.72
N GLU A 5 -18.90 6.63 -3.52
CA GLU A 5 -20.08 5.84 -3.20
C GLU A 5 -20.62 6.23 -1.82
N ARG A 6 -21.94 6.40 -1.73
CA ARG A 6 -22.61 6.68 -0.46
C ARG A 6 -22.86 5.38 0.28
N LEU A 7 -22.36 5.29 1.51
CA LEU A 7 -22.62 4.17 2.42
C LEU A 7 -23.79 4.49 3.35
N ILE A 8 -24.83 3.67 3.30
CA ILE A 8 -26.03 3.82 4.15
C ILE A 8 -25.93 2.83 5.31
N PRO A 9 -25.89 3.28 6.58
CA PRO A 9 -25.73 2.40 7.73
C PRO A 9 -26.76 1.29 7.82
N GLU A 10 -28.01 1.56 7.42
CA GLU A 10 -29.11 0.61 7.34
C GLU A 10 -28.81 -0.55 6.38
N GLU A 11 -28.28 -0.25 5.19
CA GLU A 11 -28.02 -1.23 4.13
C GLU A 11 -26.84 -2.13 4.50
N ILE A 12 -25.75 -1.52 4.98
CA ILE A 12 -24.56 -2.23 5.43
C ILE A 12 -24.87 -3.14 6.62
N ALA A 13 -25.67 -2.64 7.58
CA ALA A 13 -26.09 -3.43 8.73
C ALA A 13 -26.88 -4.68 8.30
N ALA A 14 -27.75 -4.54 7.30
CA ALA A 14 -28.50 -5.67 6.74
C ALA A 14 -27.58 -6.66 5.99
N GLU A 15 -26.62 -6.16 5.21
CA GLU A 15 -25.65 -6.98 4.46
C GLU A 15 -24.81 -7.88 5.38
N ILE A 16 -24.33 -7.33 6.50
CA ILE A 16 -23.43 -8.04 7.44
C ILE A 16 -24.15 -8.67 8.63
N GLY A 17 -25.49 -8.62 8.68
CA GLY A 17 -26.30 -9.21 9.75
C GLY A 17 -26.11 -8.55 11.12
N MET A 18 -25.82 -7.24 11.18
CA MET A 18 -25.60 -6.48 12.41
C MET A 18 -26.64 -5.38 12.61
N SER A 19 -26.61 -4.70 13.77
CA SER A 19 -27.44 -3.50 14.00
C SER A 19 -26.75 -2.23 13.49
N ARG A 20 -27.52 -1.16 13.29
CA ARG A 20 -27.02 0.09 12.70
C ARG A 20 -26.02 0.85 13.56
N MET A 21 -26.08 0.66 14.89
CA MET A 21 -25.23 1.37 15.85
C MET A 21 -23.73 1.02 15.71
N PRO A 22 -23.31 -0.28 15.73
CA PRO A 22 -21.91 -0.64 15.52
C PRO A 22 -21.38 -0.24 14.13
N VAL A 23 -22.23 -0.25 13.08
CA VAL A 23 -21.84 0.25 11.75
C VAL A 23 -21.51 1.75 11.79
N ARG A 24 -22.30 2.56 12.52
CA ARG A 24 -21.99 3.99 12.69
C ARG A 24 -20.70 4.24 13.46
N GLU A 25 -20.37 3.41 14.45
CA GLU A 25 -19.08 3.49 15.15
C GLU A 25 -17.92 3.12 14.23
N ALA A 26 -18.07 2.07 13.42
CA ALA A 26 -17.09 1.70 12.41
C ALA A 26 -16.85 2.84 11.41
N PHE A 27 -17.91 3.51 10.94
CA PHE A 27 -17.78 4.67 10.06
C PHE A 27 -17.04 5.85 10.70
N ARG A 28 -17.16 6.07 12.02
CA ARG A 28 -16.38 7.13 12.68
C ARG A 28 -14.89 6.79 12.74
N ARG A 29 -14.55 5.52 12.95
CA ARG A 29 -13.15 5.04 12.91
C ARG A 29 -12.59 5.14 11.49
N LEU A 30 -13.34 4.65 10.50
CA LEU A 30 -12.96 4.79 9.09
C LEU A 30 -12.84 6.26 8.67
N ALA A 31 -13.63 7.17 9.25
CA ALA A 31 -13.52 8.60 9.00
C ALA A 31 -12.29 9.22 9.67
N SER A 32 -11.90 8.78 10.87
CA SER A 32 -10.63 9.21 11.48
C SER A 32 -9.43 8.70 10.69
N ASP A 33 -9.59 7.57 10.02
CA ASP A 33 -8.56 6.95 9.17
C ASP A 33 -8.59 7.51 7.73
N GLY A 34 -9.49 8.46 7.42
CA GLY A 34 -9.60 9.10 6.11
C GLY A 34 -10.25 8.25 5.01
N LEU A 35 -10.72 7.04 5.33
CA LEU A 35 -11.29 6.09 4.36
C LEU A 35 -12.73 6.46 3.94
N VAL A 36 -13.43 7.23 4.75
CA VAL A 36 -14.77 7.76 4.46
C VAL A 36 -14.93 9.19 4.95
N VAL A 37 -15.77 9.97 4.28
CA VAL A 37 -16.14 11.32 4.70
C VAL A 37 -17.57 11.33 5.25
N LEU A 38 -17.71 11.76 6.50
CA LEU A 38 -19.02 11.99 7.10
C LEU A 38 -19.53 13.38 6.70
N ARG A 39 -20.57 13.43 5.86
CA ARG A 39 -21.18 14.68 5.39
C ARG A 39 -22.49 14.95 6.15
N PRO A 40 -22.70 16.16 6.71
CA PRO A 40 -23.98 16.55 7.29
C PRO A 40 -25.12 16.32 6.29
N ASN A 41 -26.20 15.65 6.71
CA ASN A 41 -27.39 15.32 5.91
C ASN A 41 -27.18 14.43 4.66
N ARG A 42 -25.94 14.05 4.33
CA ARG A 42 -25.61 13.16 3.19
C ARG A 42 -25.10 11.79 3.63
N GLY A 43 -24.82 11.60 4.92
CA GLY A 43 -24.39 10.31 5.47
C GLY A 43 -22.89 10.08 5.29
N CYS A 44 -22.50 8.81 5.17
CA CYS A 44 -21.13 8.38 4.98
C CYS A 44 -20.85 8.22 3.48
N VAL A 45 -19.71 8.74 2.99
CA VAL A 45 -19.29 8.61 1.59
C VAL A 45 -17.88 8.06 1.56
N VAL A 46 -17.60 7.07 0.71
CA VAL A 46 -16.25 6.55 0.51
C VAL A 46 -15.35 7.69 0.03
N ALA A 47 -14.27 7.96 0.77
CA ALA A 47 -13.34 9.01 0.39
C ALA A 47 -12.63 8.62 -0.92
N GLY A 48 -12.50 9.60 -1.81
CA GLY A 48 -11.60 9.52 -2.96
C GLY A 48 -10.45 10.48 -2.74
N LEU A 49 -9.24 10.10 -3.12
CA LEU A 49 -8.07 10.96 -3.14
C LEU A 49 -8.17 11.86 -4.37
N THR A 50 -7.86 13.14 -4.17
CA THR A 50 -7.43 14.02 -5.25
C THR A 50 -6.05 13.58 -5.76
N VAL A 51 -5.69 14.01 -6.97
CA VAL A 51 -4.34 13.77 -7.52
C VAL A 51 -3.27 14.36 -6.60
N ASP A 52 -3.50 15.55 -6.03
CA ASP A 52 -2.54 16.17 -5.11
C ASP A 52 -2.37 15.36 -3.80
N GLU A 53 -3.47 14.88 -3.20
CA GLU A 53 -3.41 14.01 -2.02
C GLU A 53 -2.72 12.67 -2.32
N LEU A 54 -2.89 12.14 -3.54
CA LEU A 54 -2.20 10.95 -4.01
C LEU A 54 -0.69 11.18 -4.02
N TYR A 55 -0.23 12.26 -4.65
CA TYR A 55 1.18 12.63 -4.69
C TYR A 55 1.76 12.86 -3.29
N GLU A 56 1.05 13.59 -2.43
CA GLU A 56 1.46 13.82 -1.03
C GLU A 56 1.67 12.50 -0.28
N ILE A 57 0.76 11.53 -0.43
CA ILE A 57 0.91 10.20 0.17
C ILE A 57 2.18 9.51 -0.33
N PHE A 58 2.49 9.56 -1.63
CA PHE A 58 3.71 8.95 -2.17
C PHE A 58 4.99 9.66 -1.73
N GLU A 59 4.96 10.99 -1.57
CA GLU A 59 6.07 11.75 -0.99
C GLU A 59 6.34 11.29 0.45
N ILE A 60 5.31 11.21 1.30
CA ILE A 60 5.44 10.73 2.68
C ILE A 60 5.94 9.28 2.70
N ARG A 61 5.34 8.40 1.87
CA ARG A 61 5.73 7.00 1.79
C ARG A 61 7.18 6.83 1.36
N SER A 62 7.66 7.59 0.37
CA SER A 62 9.04 7.47 -0.11
C SER A 62 10.04 7.70 1.03
N VAL A 63 9.81 8.74 1.84
CA VAL A 63 10.67 9.06 3.00
C VAL A 63 10.58 7.98 4.08
N LEU A 64 9.37 7.51 4.41
CA LEU A 64 9.18 6.52 5.47
C LEU A 64 9.70 5.13 5.09
N GLU A 65 9.42 4.67 3.86
CA GLU A 65 9.88 3.38 3.36
C GLU A 65 11.40 3.39 3.09
N GLY A 66 11.96 4.50 2.59
CA GLY A 66 13.41 4.70 2.48
C GLY A 66 14.11 4.64 3.84
N LEU A 67 13.56 5.32 4.86
CA LEU A 67 14.06 5.23 6.23
C LEU A 67 13.99 3.78 6.75
N ALA A 68 12.90 3.06 6.48
CA ALA A 68 12.74 1.67 6.90
C ALA A 68 13.82 0.79 6.26
N VAL A 69 14.07 0.95 4.96
CA VAL A 69 15.14 0.25 4.23
C VAL A 69 16.50 0.53 4.85
N ARG A 70 16.89 1.80 5.03
CA ARG A 70 18.18 2.13 5.64
C ARG A 70 18.37 1.50 7.02
N LEU A 71 17.31 1.47 7.83
CA LEU A 71 17.33 0.87 9.17
C LEU A 71 17.34 -0.67 9.14
N ALA A 72 16.82 -1.27 8.07
CA ALA A 72 16.79 -2.71 7.86
C ALA A 72 18.16 -3.27 7.45
N MET A 73 18.97 -2.50 6.71
CA MET A 73 20.24 -2.94 6.11
C MET A 73 21.15 -3.80 7.01
N PRO A 74 21.38 -3.48 8.30
CA PRO A 74 22.23 -4.31 9.16
C PRO A 74 21.70 -5.73 9.44
N ARG A 75 20.45 -6.03 9.05
CA ARG A 75 19.77 -7.32 9.24
C ARG A 75 19.44 -8.01 7.92
N ILE A 76 19.88 -7.45 6.80
CA ILE A 76 19.71 -8.08 5.50
C ILE A 76 20.90 -9.02 5.30
N ASP A 77 20.60 -10.31 5.28
CA ASP A 77 21.53 -11.38 4.94
C ASP A 77 21.03 -12.16 3.71
N GLU A 78 21.73 -13.22 3.34
CA GLU A 78 21.36 -14.01 2.16
C GLU A 78 20.00 -14.71 2.32
N GLU A 79 19.63 -15.13 3.54
CA GLU A 79 18.32 -15.74 3.80
C GLU A 79 17.19 -14.74 3.58
N GLU A 80 17.36 -13.50 4.04
CA GLU A 80 16.41 -12.42 3.80
C GLU A 80 16.32 -12.04 2.31
N LEU A 81 17.44 -12.02 1.59
CA LEU A 81 17.43 -11.77 0.14
C LEU A 81 16.71 -12.88 -0.63
N GLU A 82 16.95 -14.15 -0.30
CA GLU A 82 16.25 -15.29 -0.89
C GLU A 82 14.73 -15.27 -0.58
N ASP A 83 14.35 -14.87 0.63
CA ASP A 83 12.95 -14.67 1.01
C ASP A 83 12.29 -13.59 0.15
N LEU A 84 12.96 -12.46 -0.08
CA LEU A 84 12.47 -11.36 -0.91
C LEU A 84 12.33 -11.76 -2.39
N GLU A 85 13.28 -12.52 -2.93
CA GLU A 85 13.19 -13.08 -4.28
C GLU A 85 11.99 -14.03 -4.41
N ARG A 86 11.76 -14.89 -3.41
CA ARG A 86 10.58 -15.76 -3.36
C ARG A 86 9.27 -14.98 -3.29
N LEU A 87 9.22 -13.86 -2.58
CA LEU A 87 8.05 -12.98 -2.54
C LEU A 87 7.81 -12.29 -3.89
N LEU A 88 8.87 -11.81 -4.56
CA LEU A 88 8.79 -11.23 -5.89
C LEU A 88 8.23 -12.25 -6.92
N ASP A 89 8.70 -13.49 -6.90
CA ASP A 89 8.20 -14.55 -7.78
C ASP A 89 6.74 -14.95 -7.47
N ARG A 90 6.29 -14.83 -6.22
CA ARG A 90 4.87 -15.01 -5.87
C ARG A 90 4.03 -13.86 -6.39
N MET A 91 4.51 -12.62 -6.27
CA MET A 91 3.83 -11.45 -6.80
C MET A 91 3.69 -11.52 -8.32
N GLU A 92 4.74 -11.92 -9.04
CA GLU A 92 4.66 -12.09 -10.49
C GLU A 92 3.61 -13.14 -10.89
N ARG A 93 3.59 -14.29 -10.21
CA ARG A 93 2.57 -15.33 -10.46
C ARG A 93 1.16 -14.84 -10.16
N ALA A 94 0.98 -14.10 -9.06
CA ALA A 94 -0.29 -13.51 -8.67
C ALA A 94 -0.83 -12.52 -9.72
N SER A 95 0.04 -11.93 -10.56
CA SER A 95 -0.42 -11.09 -11.66
C SER A 95 -1.35 -11.85 -12.62
N GLN A 96 -1.23 -13.17 -12.73
CA GLN A 96 -2.08 -14.01 -13.58
C GLN A 96 -3.44 -14.29 -12.94
N SER A 97 -3.56 -14.13 -11.62
CA SER A 97 -4.76 -14.41 -10.83
C SER A 97 -5.68 -13.19 -10.64
N GLY A 98 -5.22 -11.99 -11.00
CA GLY A 98 -5.98 -10.74 -10.96
C GLY A 98 -5.49 -9.76 -9.89
N SER A 99 -6.03 -8.54 -9.90
CA SER A 99 -5.57 -7.42 -9.05
C SER A 99 -5.58 -7.73 -7.56
N SER A 100 -6.59 -8.45 -7.06
CA SER A 100 -6.73 -8.68 -5.61
C SER A 100 -5.59 -9.51 -5.03
N ASP A 101 -5.15 -10.58 -5.70
CA ASP A 101 -4.03 -11.39 -5.19
C ASP A 101 -2.71 -10.65 -5.41
N TRP A 102 -2.54 -10.00 -6.57
CA TRP A 102 -1.33 -9.23 -6.85
C TRP A 102 -1.07 -8.12 -5.83
N VAL A 103 -2.08 -7.32 -5.48
CA VAL A 103 -1.95 -6.24 -4.49
C VAL A 103 -1.58 -6.78 -3.10
N VAL A 104 -2.14 -7.93 -2.70
CA VAL A 104 -1.76 -8.60 -1.45
C VAL A 104 -0.29 -9.01 -1.48
N ARG A 105 0.19 -9.63 -2.56
CA ARG A 105 1.62 -10.01 -2.69
C ARG A 105 2.55 -8.81 -2.75
N HIS A 106 2.14 -7.74 -3.40
CA HIS A 106 2.87 -6.48 -3.41
C HIS A 106 3.02 -5.90 -2.00
N GLN A 107 1.95 -5.88 -1.20
CA GLN A 107 2.01 -5.47 0.20
C GLN A 107 2.88 -6.41 1.06
N GLU A 108 2.83 -7.73 0.82
CA GLU A 108 3.71 -8.70 1.50
C GLU A 108 5.20 -8.41 1.23
N PHE A 109 5.56 -8.09 -0.03
CA PHE A 109 6.92 -7.76 -0.42
C PHE A 109 7.44 -6.51 0.31
N HIS A 110 6.74 -5.37 0.18
CA HIS A 110 7.12 -4.13 0.87
C HIS A 110 7.08 -4.27 2.39
N GLY A 111 6.07 -4.98 2.90
CA GLY A 111 5.90 -5.26 4.32
C GLY A 111 7.07 -6.05 4.90
N ARG A 112 7.60 -7.07 4.19
CA ARG A 112 8.78 -7.83 4.61
C ARG A 112 10.00 -6.94 4.76
N ILE A 113 10.29 -6.10 3.76
CA ILE A 113 11.42 -5.16 3.80
C ILE A 113 11.28 -4.20 4.98
N CYS A 114 10.10 -3.59 5.15
CA CYS A 114 9.86 -2.64 6.23
C CYS A 114 9.94 -3.28 7.62
N ALA A 115 9.52 -4.55 7.77
CA ALA A 115 9.56 -5.28 9.03
C ALA A 115 11.00 -5.49 9.54
N LEU A 116 11.98 -5.64 8.64
CA LEU A 116 13.39 -5.77 8.98
C LEU A 116 13.97 -4.53 9.66
N SER A 117 13.32 -3.36 9.53
CA SER A 117 13.71 -2.15 10.29
C SER A 117 13.52 -2.30 11.81
N GLN A 118 12.67 -3.24 12.25
CA GLN A 118 12.26 -3.45 13.64
C GLN A 118 11.72 -2.17 14.32
N ARG A 119 11.04 -1.31 13.57
CA ARG A 119 10.42 -0.07 14.05
C ARG A 119 8.89 -0.16 14.03
N PRO A 120 8.24 -0.71 15.06
CA PRO A 120 6.80 -0.97 15.03
C PRO A 120 5.95 0.29 14.79
N LYS A 121 6.37 1.45 15.32
CA LYS A 121 5.70 2.74 15.06
C LYS A 121 5.83 3.18 13.60
N LEU A 122 7.01 3.03 12.99
CA LEU A 122 7.24 3.36 11.58
C LEU A 122 6.43 2.43 10.67
N ILE A 123 6.51 1.13 10.93
CA ILE A 123 5.76 0.10 10.19
C ILE A 123 4.26 0.43 10.24
N HIS A 124 3.73 0.80 11.41
CA HIS A 124 2.32 1.17 11.55
C HIS A 124 1.93 2.38 10.69
N GLN A 125 2.77 3.42 10.62
CA GLN A 125 2.52 4.59 9.75
C GLN A 125 2.54 4.19 8.27
N ILE A 126 3.52 3.38 7.84
CA ILE A 126 3.61 2.89 6.46
C ILE A 126 2.38 2.06 6.09
N SER A 127 1.97 1.13 6.96
CA SER A 127 0.78 0.29 6.72
C SER A 127 -0.51 1.11 6.61
N ALA A 128 -0.65 2.19 7.39
CA ALA A 128 -1.81 3.07 7.28
C ALA A 128 -1.88 3.75 5.90
N LEU A 129 -0.74 4.24 5.40
CA LEU A 129 -0.67 4.85 4.06
C LEU A 129 -0.90 3.81 2.95
N HIS A 130 -0.39 2.58 3.11
CA HIS A 130 -0.66 1.46 2.20
C HIS A 130 -2.16 1.14 2.09
N ALA A 131 -2.88 1.15 3.20
CA ALA A 131 -4.32 0.90 3.22
C ALA A 131 -5.12 1.98 2.47
N VAL A 132 -4.68 3.24 2.54
CA VAL A 132 -5.31 4.35 1.82
C VAL A 132 -5.10 4.21 0.31
N ILE A 133 -3.92 3.76 -0.13
CA ILE A 133 -3.59 3.64 -1.57
C ILE A 133 -4.07 2.34 -2.22
N GLU A 134 -4.34 1.29 -1.44
CA GLU A 134 -4.70 -0.04 -1.94
C GLU A 134 -5.82 -0.04 -3.01
N PRO A 135 -6.94 0.70 -2.85
CA PRO A 135 -7.99 0.72 -3.86
C PRO A 135 -7.50 1.24 -5.23
N TYR A 136 -6.57 2.19 -5.23
CA TYR A 136 -5.99 2.78 -6.44
C TYR A 136 -5.02 1.81 -7.13
N MET A 137 -4.25 1.05 -6.35
CA MET A 137 -3.40 -0.02 -6.88
C MET A 137 -4.22 -1.09 -7.60
N ARG A 138 -5.40 -1.46 -7.07
CA ARG A 138 -6.30 -2.40 -7.74
C ARG A 138 -6.85 -1.84 -9.05
N ILE A 139 -7.33 -0.59 -9.03
CA ILE A 139 -7.86 0.08 -10.22
C ILE A 139 -6.78 0.16 -11.30
N TRP A 140 -5.58 0.62 -10.94
CA TRP A 140 -4.45 0.68 -11.87
C TRP A 140 -4.14 -0.68 -12.49
N PHE A 141 -4.04 -1.72 -11.67
CA PHE A 141 -3.77 -3.08 -12.16
C PHE A 141 -4.82 -3.57 -13.16
N ASP A 142 -6.10 -3.30 -12.88
CA ASP A 142 -7.21 -3.76 -13.73
C ASP A 142 -7.31 -2.99 -15.06
N TYR A 143 -6.80 -1.76 -15.13
CA TYR A 143 -6.93 -0.87 -16.29
C TYR A 143 -5.66 -0.74 -17.14
N VAL A 144 -4.48 -1.01 -16.58
CA VAL A 144 -3.21 -0.93 -17.31
C VAL A 144 -2.83 -2.31 -17.84
N GLU A 145 -2.59 -2.39 -19.15
CA GLU A 145 -2.08 -3.60 -19.78
C GLU A 145 -0.69 -3.91 -19.19
N LYS A 146 -0.59 -5.02 -18.45
CA LYS A 146 0.52 -5.38 -17.55
C LYS A 146 1.88 -4.89 -18.05
N PRO A 147 2.46 -3.84 -17.47
CA PRO A 147 3.77 -3.42 -17.90
C PRO A 147 4.78 -4.41 -17.33
N LEU A 148 5.65 -4.93 -18.19
CA LEU A 148 6.82 -5.75 -17.82
C LEU A 148 7.72 -5.05 -16.78
N THR A 149 7.56 -3.73 -16.62
CA THR A 149 8.35 -2.83 -15.77
C THR A 149 8.18 -3.10 -14.28
N ALA A 150 7.02 -3.60 -13.83
CA ALA A 150 6.78 -3.77 -12.39
C ALA A 150 7.76 -4.80 -11.78
N ARG A 151 8.08 -5.90 -12.47
CA ARG A 151 9.07 -6.86 -11.94
C ARG A 151 10.48 -6.25 -11.91
N GLU A 152 10.84 -5.50 -12.93
CA GLU A 152 12.17 -4.88 -13.06
C GLU A 152 12.42 -3.86 -11.93
N GLU A 153 11.43 -3.03 -11.62
CA GLU A 153 11.48 -2.05 -10.52
C GLU A 153 11.70 -2.73 -9.16
N HIS A 154 10.92 -3.77 -8.84
CA HIS A 154 11.09 -4.50 -7.58
C HIS A 154 12.41 -5.30 -7.53
N ALA A 155 12.89 -5.82 -8.67
CA ALA A 155 14.20 -6.47 -8.74
C ALA A 155 15.36 -5.48 -8.51
N ALA A 156 15.22 -4.23 -8.96
CA ALA A 156 16.19 -3.17 -8.68
C ALA A 156 16.29 -2.86 -7.18
N VAL A 157 15.18 -2.91 -6.44
CA VAL A 157 15.18 -2.81 -4.98
C VAL A 157 16.00 -3.94 -4.35
N ILE A 158 15.75 -5.20 -4.72
CA ILE A 158 16.52 -6.35 -4.18
C ILE A 158 18.01 -6.20 -4.51
N ALA A 159 18.36 -5.78 -5.73
CA ALA A 159 19.75 -5.55 -6.13
C ALA A 159 20.42 -4.46 -5.28
N ALA A 160 19.69 -3.38 -4.95
CA ALA A 160 20.19 -2.33 -4.07
C ALA A 160 20.40 -2.84 -2.63
N LEU A 161 19.50 -3.66 -2.09
CA LEU A 161 19.69 -4.30 -0.79
C LEU A 161 20.93 -5.21 -0.78
N ARG A 162 21.11 -6.00 -1.85
CA ARG A 162 22.24 -6.93 -2.02
C ARG A 162 23.60 -6.22 -2.11
N SER A 163 23.63 -4.95 -2.51
CA SER A 163 24.86 -4.15 -2.58
C SER A 163 25.50 -3.90 -1.19
N GLY A 164 24.70 -3.95 -0.12
CA GLY A 164 25.12 -3.57 1.22
C GLY A 164 25.25 -2.06 1.45
N ASP A 165 25.04 -1.21 0.43
CA ASP A 165 25.06 0.24 0.58
C ASP A 165 23.69 0.75 1.04
N ALA A 166 23.63 1.16 2.31
CA ALA A 166 22.39 1.60 2.92
C ALA A 166 21.85 2.92 2.37
N GLY A 167 22.72 3.81 1.89
CA GLY A 167 22.30 5.07 1.27
C GLY A 167 21.74 4.83 -0.12
N GLN A 168 22.41 3.97 -0.91
CA GLN A 168 21.92 3.55 -2.21
C GLN A 168 20.56 2.84 -2.10
N ALA A 169 20.42 1.90 -1.16
CA ALA A 169 19.17 1.18 -0.94
C ALA A 169 18.01 2.10 -0.53
N GLU A 170 18.27 3.08 0.34
CA GLU A 170 17.28 4.11 0.69
C GLU A 170 16.84 4.92 -0.53
N GLN A 171 17.79 5.37 -1.35
CA GLN A 171 17.50 6.15 -2.55
C GLN A 171 16.69 5.34 -3.58
N VAL A 172 17.09 4.09 -3.85
CA VAL A 172 16.37 3.23 -4.82
C VAL A 172 14.93 2.98 -4.35
N MET A 173 14.71 2.76 -3.05
CA MET A 173 13.35 2.64 -2.52
C MET A 173 12.55 3.93 -2.67
N GLN A 174 13.16 5.09 -2.38
CA GLN A 174 12.50 6.39 -2.57
C GLN A 174 12.06 6.61 -4.02
N GLU A 175 12.95 6.36 -4.97
CA GLU A 175 12.69 6.49 -6.40
C GLU A 175 11.62 5.52 -6.89
N HIS A 176 11.67 4.26 -6.43
CA HIS A 176 10.63 3.24 -6.71
C HIS A 176 9.24 3.70 -6.25
N ILE A 177 9.14 4.20 -5.02
CA ILE A 177 7.87 4.68 -4.47
C ILE A 177 7.37 5.92 -5.23
N LEU A 178 8.23 6.92 -5.47
CA LEU A 178 7.84 8.13 -6.20
C LEU A 178 7.46 7.83 -7.66
N GLY A 179 8.15 6.91 -8.32
CA GLY A 179 7.87 6.49 -9.69
C GLY A 179 6.50 5.84 -9.86
N THR A 180 5.91 5.30 -8.79
CA THR A 180 4.56 4.72 -8.80
C THR A 180 3.46 5.77 -8.87
N ALA A 181 3.66 6.96 -8.29
CA ALA A 181 2.59 7.97 -8.15
C ALA A 181 1.97 8.42 -9.49
N PRO A 182 2.76 8.77 -10.53
CA PRO A 182 2.23 9.13 -11.84
C PRO A 182 1.46 8.02 -12.55
N MET A 183 1.66 6.76 -12.15
CA MET A 183 0.94 5.64 -12.74
C MET A 183 -0.49 5.52 -12.19
N LEU A 184 -0.72 6.01 -10.97
CA LEU A 184 -2.02 5.93 -10.29
C LEU A 184 -2.87 7.20 -10.41
N ALA A 185 -2.28 8.30 -10.90
CA ALA A 185 -2.89 9.62 -11.02
C ALA A 185 -3.79 9.79 -12.26
#